data_AF-A0A535RMZ5-F1
#
_entry.id   AF-A0A535RMZ5-F1
#
_cell.length_a   1.000
_cell.length_b   1.000
_cell.length_c   1.000
_cell.angle_alpha   90.00
_cell.angle_beta   90.00
_cell.angle_gamma   90.00
#
_symmetry.space_group_name_H-M   'P 1'
#
loop_
_entity.id
_entity.type
_entity.pdbx_description
1 polymer ?
#
loop_
_entity_poly.entity_id
_entity_poly.type
_entity_poly.pdbx_seq_one_letter_code
_entity_poly.pdbx_strand_id
1 'polypeptide(L)'
;RYIRNSVKIVTDAYDGSITFYVVDPNDPVILTLQKIYPELFKCLCDMPPAIRAQLRYPEDLFRIQAAMYGRYHVTDPSVFYTGTDNWQIASEILTQGSAAQQIEPYYVITRLPDATTPEFVLFVPMTPVGRNNMVGWLAGRSDGEHYGELRVLRFATDRTIFGPLQVEARIDQDPDIKTQLALLSQGGTTLFHGNLLVIPVGSSFIYVEPIFIQASAASIPELRRVVLATQTKVVMRNTFPDALAALIQGAPPVVTTPPPTTTPPTNVTPEIQALVKSISDHYSKAQAALRNNDFATYGAELDAMSKDLAKLRDLTGVTLP
;
A
#
# COMPACT_ATOMS: atom_id res chain seq x y z
N ARG A 1 24.70 -14.18 7.86
CA ARG A 1 24.15 -12.81 7.72
C ARG A 1 25.34 -11.85 7.66
N TYR A 2 25.67 -11.29 6.49
CA TYR A 2 26.84 -10.41 6.30
C TYR A 2 26.51 -8.92 6.37
N ILE A 3 25.22 -8.55 6.38
CA ILE A 3 24.76 -7.16 6.47
C ILE A 3 23.71 -7.04 7.59
N ARG A 4 23.75 -5.93 8.35
CA ARG A 4 23.01 -5.70 9.59
C ARG A 4 22.60 -4.22 9.70
N ASN A 5 21.48 -3.94 10.36
CA ASN A 5 20.98 -2.58 10.63
C ASN A 5 21.16 -2.23 12.12
N SER A 6 22.38 -2.37 12.64
CA SER A 6 22.63 -2.35 14.08
C SER A 6 22.69 -0.94 14.67
N VAL A 7 23.01 0.08 13.86
CA VAL A 7 23.25 1.46 14.31
C VAL A 7 22.63 2.48 13.35
N LYS A 8 22.08 3.56 13.90
CA LYS A 8 21.73 4.79 13.17
C LYS A 8 22.66 5.90 13.58
N ILE A 9 23.09 6.67 12.60
CA ILE A 9 24.03 7.76 12.79
C ILE A 9 23.29 9.05 12.48
N VAL A 10 23.33 9.99 13.41
CA VAL A 10 22.79 11.34 13.23
C VAL A 10 23.99 12.28 13.24
N THR A 11 24.07 13.09 12.19
CA THR A 11 25.05 14.17 12.09
C THR A 11 24.33 15.48 12.26
N ASP A 12 24.75 16.30 13.22
CA ASP A 12 24.28 17.66 13.36
C ASP A 12 24.79 18.49 12.17
N ALA A 13 23.87 19.17 11.48
CA ALA A 13 24.19 19.92 10.27
C ALA A 13 24.92 21.26 10.55
N TYR A 14 24.85 21.77 11.78
CA TYR A 14 25.46 23.04 12.17
C TYR A 14 26.91 22.89 12.62
N ASP A 15 27.17 21.90 13.48
CA ASP A 15 28.51 21.70 14.07
C ASP A 15 29.22 20.41 13.61
N GLY A 16 28.53 19.54 12.88
CA GLY A 16 29.07 18.28 12.38
C GLY A 16 29.23 17.20 13.45
N SER A 17 28.69 17.41 14.66
CA SER A 17 28.73 16.40 15.72
C SER A 17 27.97 15.14 15.30
N ILE A 18 28.56 13.98 15.60
CA ILE A 18 28.03 12.69 15.18
C ILE A 18 27.58 11.92 16.41
N THR A 19 26.33 11.47 16.42
CA THR A 19 25.79 10.59 17.46
C THR A 19 25.39 9.24 16.88
N PHE A 20 25.85 8.17 17.51
CA PHE A 20 25.56 6.79 17.11
C PHE A 20 24.50 6.19 18.04
N TYR A 21 23.39 5.73 17.48
CA TYR A 21 22.27 5.12 18.21
C TYR A 21 22.14 3.64 17.87
N VAL A 22 22.16 2.77 18.88
CA VAL A 22 22.04 1.32 18.68
C VAL A 22 20.59 0.93 18.48
N VAL A 23 20.29 0.37 17.31
CA VAL A 23 18.96 -0.11 16.91
C VAL A 23 18.74 -1.57 17.28
N ASP A 24 19.74 -2.43 17.04
CA ASP A 24 19.67 -3.86 17.35
C ASP A 24 20.66 -4.16 18.49
N PRO A 25 20.24 -4.04 19.76
CA PRO A 25 21.12 -4.26 20.91
C PRO A 25 21.58 -5.72 21.05
N ASN A 26 20.94 -6.65 20.33
CA ASN A 26 21.30 -8.07 20.36
C ASN A 26 22.34 -8.44 19.27
N ASP A 27 22.77 -7.47 18.47
CA ASP A 27 23.74 -7.73 17.41
C ASP A 27 25.13 -8.05 17.99
N PRO A 28 25.73 -9.22 17.72
CA PRO A 28 27.05 -9.56 18.25
C PRO A 28 28.15 -8.58 17.81
N VAL A 29 28.00 -7.95 16.64
CA VAL A 29 28.96 -6.94 16.16
C VAL A 29 28.86 -5.67 17.00
N ILE A 30 27.65 -5.16 17.26
CA ILE A 30 27.50 -3.95 18.08
C ILE A 30 27.89 -4.19 19.53
N LEU A 31 27.55 -5.35 20.08
CA LEU A 31 27.95 -5.75 21.44
C LEU A 31 29.48 -5.77 21.60
N THR A 32 30.21 -6.17 20.56
CA THR A 32 31.67 -6.14 20.56
C THR A 32 32.20 -4.71 20.45
N LEU A 33 31.64 -3.89 19.56
CA LEU A 33 32.04 -2.50 19.38
C LEU A 33 31.75 -1.64 20.62
N GLN A 34 30.62 -1.86 21.31
CA GLN A 34 30.29 -1.19 22.57
C GLN A 34 31.27 -1.52 23.69
N LYS A 35 31.82 -2.75 23.73
CA LYS A 35 32.87 -3.11 24.69
C LYS A 35 34.19 -2.38 24.42
N ILE A 36 34.51 -2.14 23.15
CA ILE A 36 35.74 -1.43 22.73
C ILE A 36 35.58 0.08 22.92
N TYR A 37 34.40 0.63 22.64
CA TYR A 37 34.09 2.06 22.70
C TYR A 37 32.83 2.34 23.53
N PRO A 38 32.91 2.31 24.88
CA PRO A 38 31.74 2.40 25.76
C PRO A 38 30.96 3.72 25.66
N GLU A 39 31.63 4.82 25.34
CA GLU A 39 31.04 6.17 25.30
C GLU A 39 30.51 6.56 23.91
N LEU A 40 30.83 5.79 22.86
CA LEU A 40 30.52 6.15 21.48
C LEU A 40 29.04 5.94 21.11
N PHE A 41 28.41 4.95 21.72
CA PHE A 41 27.08 4.47 21.35
C PHE A 41 26.03 4.83 22.40
N LYS A 42 24.89 5.37 21.96
CA LYS A 42 23.73 5.69 22.79
C LYS A 42 22.57 4.72 22.54
N CYS A 43 21.65 4.65 23.49
CA CYS A 43 20.41 3.90 23.32
C CYS A 43 19.55 4.57 22.24
N LEU A 44 18.86 3.79 21.40
CA LEU A 44 17.83 4.36 20.49
C LEU A 44 16.74 5.13 21.27
N CYS A 45 16.49 4.75 22.52
CA CYS A 45 15.57 5.44 23.42
C CYS A 45 16.00 6.87 23.77
N ASP A 46 17.30 7.20 23.67
CA ASP A 46 17.83 8.54 23.88
C ASP A 46 17.68 9.44 22.63
N MET A 47 17.25 8.88 21.51
CA MET A 47 17.07 9.63 20.26
C MET A 47 15.91 10.62 20.40
N PRO A 48 16.11 11.92 20.03
CA PRO A 48 15.04 12.90 20.07
C PRO A 48 13.79 12.43 19.30
N PRO A 49 12.57 12.57 19.87
CA PRO A 49 11.35 12.04 19.26
C PRO A 49 11.11 12.48 17.81
N ALA A 50 11.44 13.73 17.48
CA ALA A 50 11.32 14.26 16.13
C ALA A 50 12.21 13.54 15.11
N ILE A 51 13.42 13.14 15.51
CA ILE A 51 14.35 12.38 14.65
C ILE A 51 13.91 10.92 14.59
N ARG A 52 13.50 10.36 15.73
CA ARG A 52 13.02 8.97 15.82
C ARG A 52 11.81 8.72 14.91
N ALA A 53 10.91 9.71 14.77
CA ALA A 53 9.77 9.65 13.86
C ALA A 53 10.13 9.66 12.37
N GLN A 54 11.39 9.96 12.02
CA GLN A 54 11.88 9.97 10.63
C GLN A 54 12.71 8.74 10.28
N LEU A 55 12.84 7.78 11.21
CA LEU A 55 13.59 6.55 10.94
C LEU A 55 12.96 5.79 9.78
N ARG A 56 13.84 5.27 8.91
CA ARG A 56 13.44 4.47 7.75
C ARG A 56 14.15 3.13 7.79
N TYR A 57 13.45 2.07 7.39
CA TYR A 57 14.08 0.79 7.16
C TYR A 57 14.95 0.87 5.89
N PRO A 58 16.24 0.50 5.94
CA PRO A 58 17.15 0.75 4.83
C PRO A 58 16.81 -0.08 3.59
N GLU A 59 16.72 0.60 2.45
CA GLU A 59 16.29 0.02 1.17
C GLU A 59 17.25 -1.04 0.64
N ASP A 60 18.55 -0.76 0.60
CA ASP A 60 19.56 -1.70 0.11
C ASP A 60 19.57 -3.01 0.91
N LEU A 61 19.49 -2.89 2.25
CA LEU A 61 19.40 -4.06 3.12
C LEU A 61 18.13 -4.86 2.82
N PHE A 62 17.00 -4.18 2.70
CA PHE A 62 15.72 -4.81 2.43
C PHE A 62 15.70 -5.50 1.07
N ARG A 63 16.27 -4.88 0.02
CA ARG A 63 16.41 -5.47 -1.31
C ARG A 63 17.20 -6.78 -1.26
N ILE A 64 18.33 -6.80 -0.54
CA ILE A 64 19.12 -8.01 -0.33
C ILE A 64 18.30 -9.07 0.43
N GLN A 65 17.60 -8.68 1.50
CA GLN A 65 16.77 -9.59 2.28
C GLN A 65 15.61 -10.17 1.45
N ALA A 66 14.98 -9.37 0.59
CA ALA A 66 13.90 -9.80 -0.29
C ALA A 66 14.41 -10.78 -1.35
N ALA A 67 15.57 -10.50 -1.96
CA ALA A 67 16.21 -11.43 -2.89
C ALA A 67 16.57 -12.76 -2.23
N MET A 68 17.10 -12.71 -0.99
CA MET A 68 17.40 -13.91 -0.21
C MET A 68 16.12 -14.67 0.16
N TYR A 69 15.08 -13.97 0.61
CA TYR A 69 13.79 -14.59 0.93
C TYR A 69 13.21 -15.29 -0.29
N GLY A 70 13.30 -14.68 -1.47
CA GLY A 70 12.77 -15.26 -2.71
C GLY A 70 13.28 -16.67 -3.00
N ARG A 71 14.51 -17.00 -2.59
CA ARG A 71 15.11 -18.33 -2.76
C ARG A 71 15.00 -19.22 -1.52
N TYR A 72 15.14 -18.66 -0.32
CA TYR A 72 15.32 -19.44 0.91
C TYR A 72 14.08 -19.54 1.79
N HIS A 73 12.93 -19.02 1.35
CA HIS A 73 11.66 -19.20 2.08
C HIS A 73 11.08 -20.62 1.98
N VAL A 74 11.60 -21.43 1.05
CA VAL A 74 11.23 -22.83 0.86
C VAL A 74 12.06 -23.69 1.81
N THR A 75 11.38 -24.36 2.75
CA THR A 75 12.03 -25.23 3.74
C THR A 75 12.05 -26.70 3.32
N ASP A 76 11.21 -27.10 2.37
CA ASP A 76 11.20 -28.46 1.84
C ASP A 76 12.40 -28.68 0.90
N PRO A 77 13.29 -29.65 1.17
CA PRO A 77 14.50 -29.87 0.37
C PRO A 77 14.22 -30.24 -1.10
N SER A 78 13.13 -30.96 -1.37
CA SER A 78 12.78 -31.42 -2.71
C SER A 78 12.24 -30.26 -3.55
N VAL A 79 11.39 -29.41 -2.97
CA VAL A 79 10.92 -28.18 -3.62
C VAL A 79 12.07 -27.19 -3.81
N PHE A 80 12.98 -27.07 -2.83
CA PHE A 80 14.15 -26.21 -2.94
C PHE A 80 15.10 -26.64 -4.06
N TYR A 81 15.37 -27.94 -4.20
CA TYR A 81 16.26 -28.47 -5.24
C TYR A 81 15.69 -28.27 -6.65
N THR A 82 14.38 -28.45 -6.82
CA THR A 82 13.70 -28.25 -8.10
C THR A 82 13.48 -26.78 -8.44
N GLY A 83 13.53 -25.88 -7.45
CA GLY A 83 13.33 -24.44 -7.63
C GLY A 83 11.92 -24.04 -8.09
N THR A 84 10.93 -24.92 -7.91
CA THR A 84 9.58 -24.74 -8.47
C THR A 84 8.78 -23.63 -7.77
N ASP A 85 9.13 -23.32 -6.51
CA ASP A 85 8.51 -22.23 -5.72
C ASP A 85 9.51 -21.08 -5.48
N ASN A 86 10.46 -20.85 -6.38
CA ASN A 86 11.35 -19.69 -6.26
C ASN A 86 10.59 -18.40 -6.59
N TRP A 87 10.71 -17.42 -5.71
CA TRP A 87 10.16 -16.08 -5.93
C TRP A 87 11.28 -15.11 -6.30
N GLN A 88 10.89 -14.03 -6.96
CA GLN A 88 11.73 -12.89 -7.30
C GLN A 88 10.96 -11.59 -7.03
N ILE A 89 11.71 -10.51 -6.87
CA ILE A 89 11.13 -9.17 -6.89
C ILE A 89 10.44 -8.98 -8.24
N ALA A 90 9.22 -8.47 -8.22
CA ALA A 90 8.47 -8.23 -9.45
C ALA A 90 9.22 -7.26 -10.37
N SER A 91 8.94 -7.35 -11.68
CA SER A 91 9.56 -6.49 -12.67
C SER A 91 8.61 -5.41 -13.17
N GLU A 92 9.17 -4.33 -13.70
CA GLU A 92 8.49 -3.18 -14.32
C GLU A 92 9.24 -2.71 -15.58
N ILE A 93 8.57 -1.91 -16.42
CA ILE A 93 9.12 -1.29 -17.62
C ILE A 93 8.99 0.23 -17.50
N LEU A 94 10.07 0.90 -17.09
CA LEU A 94 10.08 2.36 -16.91
C LEU A 94 10.05 3.17 -18.22
N THR A 95 10.40 2.56 -19.35
CA THR A 95 10.43 3.26 -20.63
C THR A 95 10.01 2.32 -21.73
N GLN A 96 9.07 2.76 -22.56
CA GLN A 96 8.52 1.96 -23.64
C GLN A 96 9.65 1.46 -24.57
N GLY A 97 9.71 0.14 -24.77
CA GLY A 97 10.77 -0.50 -25.56
C GLY A 97 12.06 -0.82 -24.80
N SER A 98 12.15 -0.50 -23.51
CA SER A 98 13.26 -0.93 -22.65
C SER A 98 13.05 -2.34 -22.11
N ALA A 99 14.13 -2.96 -21.65
CA ALA A 99 14.07 -4.25 -20.97
C ALA A 99 13.34 -4.10 -19.62
N ALA A 100 12.61 -5.14 -19.23
CA ALA A 100 12.04 -5.22 -17.89
C ALA A 100 13.16 -5.22 -16.83
N GLN A 101 12.94 -4.48 -15.75
CA GLN A 101 13.86 -4.39 -14.61
C GLN A 101 13.13 -4.71 -13.31
N GLN A 102 13.87 -5.04 -12.24
CA GLN A 102 13.26 -5.27 -10.93
C GLN A 102 12.78 -3.97 -10.32
N ILE A 103 11.59 -4.00 -9.72
CA ILE A 103 11.05 -2.89 -8.94
C ILE A 103 11.98 -2.59 -7.76
N GLU A 104 12.27 -1.31 -7.57
CA GLU A 104 12.94 -0.83 -6.36
C GLU A 104 11.95 -0.77 -5.19
N PRO A 105 12.30 -1.27 -3.99
CA PRO A 105 11.41 -1.16 -2.85
C PRO A 105 11.05 0.29 -2.54
N TYR A 106 9.78 0.57 -2.34
CA TYR A 106 9.29 1.93 -2.16
C TYR A 106 8.55 2.09 -0.83
N TYR A 107 8.63 3.29 -0.26
CA TYR A 107 7.98 3.59 1.00
C TYR A 107 6.51 3.95 0.80
N VAL A 108 5.62 3.35 1.58
CA VAL A 108 4.19 3.66 1.60
C VAL A 108 3.69 3.78 3.02
N ILE A 109 2.65 4.59 3.19
CA ILE A 109 1.84 4.57 4.41
C ILE A 109 0.65 3.65 4.12
N THR A 110 0.58 2.53 4.81
CA THR A 110 -0.54 1.58 4.66
C THR A 110 -0.81 0.84 5.96
N ARG A 111 -1.99 0.24 6.06
CA ARG A 111 -2.36 -0.61 7.19
C ARG A 111 -2.07 -2.06 6.82
N LEU A 112 -1.08 -2.66 7.49
CA LEU A 112 -0.80 -4.09 7.37
C LEU A 112 -1.98 -4.92 7.92
N PRO A 113 -2.19 -6.17 7.47
CA PRO A 113 -3.34 -6.97 7.91
C PRO A 113 -3.46 -7.19 9.42
N ASP A 114 -2.33 -7.23 10.13
CA ASP A 114 -2.19 -7.38 11.58
C ASP A 114 -2.15 -6.05 12.33
N ALA A 115 -2.09 -4.92 11.63
CA ALA A 115 -2.01 -3.59 12.22
C ALA A 115 -3.39 -2.93 12.37
N THR A 116 -3.60 -2.25 13.50
CA THR A 116 -4.82 -1.47 13.74
C THR A 116 -4.77 -0.07 13.12
N THR A 117 -3.57 0.48 12.95
CA THR A 117 -3.31 1.83 12.41
C THR A 117 -2.48 1.77 11.12
N PRO A 118 -2.54 2.80 10.26
CA PRO A 118 -1.59 2.95 9.17
C PRO A 118 -0.16 3.09 9.69
N GLU A 119 0.79 2.51 8.98
CA GLU A 119 2.22 2.53 9.30
C GLU A 119 3.02 2.88 8.06
N PHE A 120 4.15 3.56 8.27
CA PHE A 120 5.18 3.80 7.28
C PHE A 120 6.03 2.54 7.10
N VAL A 121 5.94 1.96 5.92
CA VAL A 121 6.58 0.68 5.59
C VAL A 121 7.33 0.79 4.26
N LEU A 122 8.47 0.12 4.18
CA LEU A 122 9.15 -0.13 2.92
C LEU A 122 8.56 -1.38 2.29
N PHE A 123 8.08 -1.30 1.06
CA PHE A 123 7.26 -2.34 0.43
C PHE A 123 7.89 -2.83 -0.88
N VAL A 124 7.76 -4.14 -1.17
CA VAL A 124 8.11 -4.68 -2.49
C VAL A 124 7.18 -5.85 -2.89
N PRO A 125 6.59 -5.83 -4.10
CA PRO A 125 5.82 -6.96 -4.62
C PRO A 125 6.72 -8.11 -5.12
N MET A 126 6.23 -9.34 -4.98
CA MET A 126 6.95 -10.56 -5.38
C MET A 126 6.15 -11.37 -6.41
N THR A 127 6.85 -11.93 -7.39
CA THR A 127 6.31 -12.89 -8.36
C THR A 127 7.14 -14.18 -8.36
N PRO A 128 6.58 -15.31 -8.82
CA PRO A 128 7.38 -16.51 -9.07
C PRO A 128 8.38 -16.28 -10.21
N VAL A 129 9.50 -16.98 -10.18
CA VAL A 129 10.43 -16.99 -11.32
C VAL A 129 9.71 -17.53 -12.56
N GLY A 130 9.81 -16.81 -13.68
CA GLY A 130 9.18 -17.17 -14.96
C GLY A 130 7.68 -16.89 -15.06
N ARG A 131 7.05 -16.29 -14.03
CA ARG A 131 5.66 -15.85 -14.07
C ARG A 131 5.51 -14.41 -13.60
N ASN A 132 4.47 -13.74 -14.10
CA ASN A 132 4.24 -12.31 -13.84
C ASN A 132 3.07 -12.04 -12.89
N ASN A 133 2.37 -13.07 -12.39
CA ASN A 133 1.35 -12.91 -11.37
C ASN A 133 1.99 -12.76 -9.99
N MET A 134 1.45 -11.86 -9.16
CA MET A 134 1.96 -11.71 -7.80
C MET A 134 1.55 -12.90 -6.94
N VAL A 135 2.46 -13.30 -6.07
CA VAL A 135 2.24 -14.34 -5.05
C VAL A 135 2.33 -13.78 -3.63
N GLY A 136 2.81 -12.56 -3.50
CA GLY A 136 2.87 -11.88 -2.22
C GLY A 136 3.59 -10.55 -2.31
N TRP A 137 3.80 -9.97 -1.13
CA TRP A 137 4.68 -8.82 -0.95
C TRP A 137 5.48 -8.97 0.33
N LEU A 138 6.60 -8.26 0.40
CA LEU A 138 7.39 -8.07 1.61
C LEU A 138 7.24 -6.63 2.07
N ALA A 139 7.27 -6.43 3.39
CA ALA A 139 7.30 -5.12 4.00
C ALA A 139 8.33 -5.05 5.13
N GLY A 140 9.10 -3.96 5.19
CA GLY A 140 9.94 -3.59 6.32
C GLY A 140 9.32 -2.42 7.09
N ARG A 141 8.98 -2.63 8.36
CA ARG A 141 8.30 -1.62 9.19
C ARG A 141 9.30 -0.55 9.64
N SER A 142 8.91 0.72 9.52
CA SER A 142 9.76 1.88 9.87
C SER A 142 9.26 2.65 11.09
N ASP A 143 8.14 2.26 11.70
CA ASP A 143 7.51 3.02 12.77
C ASP A 143 7.63 2.37 14.15
N GLY A 144 7.87 3.22 15.15
CA GLY A 144 7.66 2.93 16.56
C GLY A 144 8.42 1.70 17.07
N GLU A 145 7.76 0.92 17.93
CA GLU A 145 8.31 -0.30 18.53
C GLU A 145 8.55 -1.41 17.51
N HIS A 146 7.90 -1.30 16.34
CA HIS A 146 7.98 -2.27 15.26
C HIS A 146 9.08 -1.97 14.24
N TYR A 147 9.86 -0.91 14.47
CA TYR A 147 10.97 -0.54 13.62
C TYR A 147 11.89 -1.74 13.39
N GLY A 148 12.13 -2.08 12.13
CA GLY A 148 13.03 -3.14 11.73
C GLY A 148 12.41 -4.52 11.60
N GLU A 149 11.13 -4.68 11.96
CA GLU A 149 10.40 -5.90 11.72
C GLU A 149 10.10 -6.09 10.23
N LEU A 150 10.36 -7.30 9.74
CA LEU A 150 10.00 -7.71 8.40
C LEU A 150 8.67 -8.47 8.43
N ARG A 151 7.85 -8.25 7.41
CA ARG A 151 6.60 -8.97 7.17
C ARG A 151 6.58 -9.50 5.76
N VAL A 152 6.03 -10.69 5.60
CA VAL A 152 5.73 -11.27 4.30
C VAL A 152 4.25 -11.59 4.29
N LEU A 153 3.52 -11.07 3.31
CA LEU A 153 2.17 -11.52 3.02
C LEU A 153 2.21 -12.43 1.81
N ARG A 154 1.75 -13.67 1.99
CA ARG A 154 1.52 -14.60 0.89
C ARG A 154 0.06 -14.55 0.50
N PHE A 155 -0.20 -14.52 -0.80
CA PHE A 155 -1.55 -14.56 -1.31
C PHE A 155 -2.06 -16.00 -1.39
N ALA A 156 -3.37 -16.14 -1.21
CA ALA A 156 -4.03 -17.41 -1.44
C ALA A 156 -3.92 -17.81 -2.92
N THR A 157 -3.74 -19.11 -3.16
CA THR A 157 -3.55 -19.68 -4.50
C THR A 157 -4.86 -19.91 -5.26
N ASP A 158 -6.00 -19.58 -4.63
CA ASP A 158 -7.35 -19.71 -5.18
C ASP A 158 -7.69 -18.62 -6.20
N ARG A 159 -6.93 -17.51 -6.21
CA ARG A 159 -7.11 -16.40 -7.14
C ARG A 159 -5.79 -15.88 -7.68
N THR A 160 -5.80 -15.54 -8.97
CA THR A 160 -4.67 -14.88 -9.62
C THR A 160 -4.71 -13.39 -9.32
N ILE A 161 -3.61 -12.87 -8.78
CA ILE A 161 -3.42 -11.43 -8.58
C ILE A 161 -2.41 -10.97 -9.62
N PHE A 162 -2.82 -10.02 -10.48
CA PHE A 162 -1.93 -9.49 -11.51
C PHE A 162 -0.69 -8.82 -10.90
N GLY A 163 0.48 -9.12 -11.45
CA GLY A 163 1.70 -8.39 -11.11
C GLY A 163 1.90 -7.14 -11.94
N PRO A 164 2.89 -6.32 -11.54
CA PRO A 164 3.22 -5.05 -12.19
C PRO A 164 3.33 -5.15 -13.72
N LEU A 165 4.17 -6.03 -14.28
CA LEU A 165 4.25 -6.24 -15.73
C LEU A 165 2.91 -6.59 -16.41
N GLN A 166 2.02 -7.32 -15.74
CA GLN A 166 0.71 -7.65 -16.32
C GLN A 166 -0.21 -6.44 -16.32
N VAL A 167 -0.11 -5.58 -15.30
CA VAL A 167 -0.87 -4.33 -15.23
C VAL A 167 -0.35 -3.33 -16.25
N GLU A 168 0.97 -3.16 -16.38
CA GLU A 168 1.58 -2.34 -17.45
C GLU A 168 1.12 -2.80 -18.84
N ALA A 169 1.19 -4.10 -19.13
CA ALA A 169 0.73 -4.63 -20.41
C ALA A 169 -0.75 -4.32 -20.70
N ARG A 170 -1.59 -4.26 -19.66
CA ARG A 170 -3.00 -3.86 -19.81
C ARG A 170 -3.18 -2.36 -20.02
N ILE A 171 -2.36 -1.55 -19.37
CA ILE A 171 -2.31 -0.09 -19.56
C ILE A 171 -1.94 0.21 -21.03
N ASP A 172 -0.92 -0.47 -21.55
CA ASP A 172 -0.46 -0.32 -22.94
C ASP A 172 -1.46 -0.84 -23.99
N GLN A 173 -2.28 -1.83 -23.62
CA GLN A 173 -3.30 -2.42 -24.49
C GLN A 173 -4.63 -1.66 -24.48
N ASP A 174 -4.85 -0.77 -23.51
CA ASP A 174 -6.07 0.02 -23.42
C ASP A 174 -6.15 1.04 -24.58
N PRO A 175 -7.18 0.98 -25.44
CA PRO A 175 -7.26 1.83 -26.63
C PRO A 175 -7.28 3.33 -26.34
N ASP A 176 -7.96 3.74 -25.27
CA ASP A 176 -8.12 5.15 -24.90
C ASP A 176 -6.82 5.70 -24.34
N ILE A 177 -6.12 4.91 -23.51
CA ILE A 177 -4.80 5.25 -22.97
C ILE A 177 -3.78 5.32 -24.11
N LYS A 178 -3.71 4.29 -24.95
CA LYS A 178 -2.78 4.24 -26.08
C LYS A 178 -2.92 5.43 -27.00
N THR A 179 -4.16 5.84 -27.31
CA THR A 179 -4.43 7.03 -28.13
C THR A 179 -3.91 8.30 -27.47
N GLN A 180 -4.14 8.46 -26.16
CA GLN A 180 -3.65 9.61 -25.40
C GLN A 180 -2.12 9.64 -25.26
N LEU A 181 -1.47 8.50 -25.01
CA LEU A 181 -0.01 8.41 -24.95
C LEU A 181 0.61 8.76 -26.32
N ALA A 182 0.02 8.26 -27.40
CA ALA A 182 0.46 8.57 -28.77
C ALA A 182 0.34 10.07 -29.11
N LEU A 183 -0.64 10.79 -28.53
CA LEU A 183 -0.77 12.24 -28.65
C LEU A 183 0.29 12.97 -27.81
N LEU A 184 0.61 12.46 -26.63
CA LEU A 184 1.61 13.05 -25.73
C LEU A 184 3.05 12.87 -26.23
N SER A 185 3.32 11.84 -27.02
CA SER A 185 4.62 11.57 -27.64
C SER A 185 4.86 12.33 -28.96
N GLN A 186 3.96 13.24 -29.36
CA GLN A 186 4.13 14.03 -30.60
C GLN A 186 5.03 15.24 -30.38
N GLY A 187 5.74 15.65 -31.43
CA GLY A 187 6.47 16.93 -31.44
C GLY A 187 7.82 16.91 -30.73
N GLY A 188 8.51 15.76 -30.67
CA GLY A 188 9.84 15.65 -30.08
C GLY A 188 9.84 15.61 -28.54
N THR A 189 8.79 15.05 -27.95
CA THR A 189 8.71 14.75 -26.52
C THR A 189 9.07 13.28 -26.28
N THR A 190 9.85 13.03 -25.23
CA THR A 190 10.10 11.67 -24.73
C THR A 190 9.12 11.39 -23.61
N LEU A 191 8.47 10.23 -23.66
CA LEU A 191 7.53 9.77 -22.65
C LEU A 191 8.24 8.82 -21.67
N PHE A 192 8.04 9.03 -20.38
CA PHE A 192 8.56 8.17 -19.32
C PHE A 192 7.42 7.62 -18.49
N HIS A 193 7.46 6.32 -18.27
CA HIS A 193 6.64 5.66 -17.28
C HIS A 193 7.38 5.74 -15.95
N GLY A 194 6.79 6.38 -14.95
CA GLY A 194 7.34 6.34 -13.60
C GLY A 194 7.08 4.99 -12.96
N ASN A 195 7.69 4.76 -11.80
CA ASN A 195 7.61 3.48 -11.11
C ASN A 195 6.15 3.09 -10.83
N LEU A 196 5.81 1.84 -11.10
CA LEU A 196 4.46 1.31 -10.86
C LEU A 196 4.30 0.94 -9.39
N LEU A 197 3.57 1.77 -8.64
CA LEU A 197 3.33 1.54 -7.22
C LEU A 197 2.15 0.61 -7.02
N VAL A 198 2.38 -0.53 -6.36
CA VAL A 198 1.35 -1.45 -5.88
C VAL A 198 0.95 -1.05 -4.46
N ILE A 199 -0.25 -0.48 -4.30
CA ILE A 199 -0.73 0.01 -3.00
C ILE A 199 -1.82 -0.95 -2.48
N PRO A 200 -1.61 -1.61 -1.33
CA PRO A 200 -2.65 -2.41 -0.70
C PRO A 200 -3.77 -1.51 -0.16
N VAL A 201 -5.02 -1.84 -0.50
CA VAL A 201 -6.23 -1.16 -0.03
C VAL A 201 -7.26 -2.21 0.38
N GLY A 202 -7.50 -2.32 1.69
CA GLY A 202 -8.38 -3.35 2.24
C GLY A 202 -7.88 -4.76 1.88
N SER A 203 -8.68 -5.52 1.14
CA SER A 203 -8.34 -6.88 0.67
C SER A 203 -7.92 -6.94 -0.81
N SER A 204 -7.62 -5.79 -1.40
CA SER A 204 -7.28 -5.62 -2.82
C SER A 204 -6.08 -4.68 -3.02
N PHE A 205 -5.74 -4.40 -4.27
CA PHE A 205 -4.64 -3.52 -4.67
C PHE A 205 -5.11 -2.45 -5.64
N ILE A 206 -4.58 -1.25 -5.46
CA ILE A 206 -4.60 -0.19 -6.47
C ILE A 206 -3.18 -0.05 -7.00
N TYR A 207 -3.05 -0.05 -8.31
CA TYR A 207 -1.79 0.19 -9.02
C TYR A 207 -1.77 1.64 -9.45
N VAL A 208 -0.66 2.34 -9.22
CA VAL A 208 -0.50 3.76 -9.51
C VAL A 208 0.73 3.96 -10.39
N GLU A 209 0.54 4.51 -11.58
CA GLU A 209 1.61 4.79 -12.52
C GLU A 209 1.58 6.26 -12.95
N PRO A 210 2.58 7.06 -12.57
CA PRO A 210 2.71 8.41 -13.09
C PRO A 210 3.35 8.40 -14.48
N ILE A 211 2.82 9.21 -15.41
CA ILE A 211 3.37 9.38 -16.75
C ILE A 211 3.98 10.77 -16.86
N PHE A 212 5.27 10.80 -17.16
CA PHE A 212 6.03 12.02 -17.35
C PHE A 212 6.32 12.26 -18.84
N ILE A 213 6.43 13.53 -19.22
CA ILE A 213 6.97 13.91 -20.52
C ILE A 213 8.18 14.80 -20.33
N GLN A 214 9.12 14.72 -21.26
CA GLN A 214 10.25 15.63 -21.35
C GLN A 214 10.33 16.18 -22.77
N ALA A 215 10.45 17.50 -22.90
CA ALA A 215 10.66 18.13 -24.19
C ALA A 215 12.13 17.97 -24.63
N SER A 216 12.41 17.77 -25.93
CA SER A 216 13.79 17.68 -26.43
C SER A 216 14.68 18.87 -26.05
N ALA A 217 14.09 20.07 -25.86
CA ALA A 217 14.81 21.29 -25.51
C ALA A 217 14.99 21.52 -23.99
N ALA A 218 14.30 20.77 -23.13
CA ALA A 218 14.31 20.97 -21.68
C ALA A 218 14.56 19.64 -20.95
N SER A 219 15.53 19.61 -20.04
CA SER A 219 15.98 18.37 -19.39
C SER A 219 15.18 17.93 -18.16
N ILE A 220 14.03 18.57 -17.88
CA ILE A 220 13.23 18.29 -16.68
C ILE A 220 11.95 17.56 -17.08
N PRO A 221 11.74 16.31 -16.64
CA PRO A 221 10.47 15.60 -16.83
C PRO A 221 9.33 16.25 -16.05
N GLU A 222 8.18 16.42 -16.69
CA GLU A 222 6.95 16.95 -16.06
C GLU A 222 5.88 15.87 -15.99
N LEU A 223 5.19 15.76 -14.84
CA LEU A 223 4.04 14.87 -14.69
C LEU A 223 2.89 15.37 -15.57
N ARG A 224 2.37 14.51 -16.46
CA ARG A 224 1.25 14.86 -17.35
C ARG A 224 0.01 14.03 -17.12
N ARG A 225 0.15 12.78 -16.73
CA ARG A 225 -0.97 11.88 -16.46
C ARG A 225 -0.68 11.00 -15.26
N VAL A 226 -1.74 10.51 -14.65
CA VAL A 226 -1.71 9.47 -13.63
C VAL A 226 -2.63 8.36 -14.09
N VAL A 227 -2.10 7.15 -14.19
CA VAL A 227 -2.83 5.93 -14.46
C VAL A 227 -3.12 5.25 -13.12
N LEU A 228 -4.37 4.85 -12.93
CA LEU A 228 -4.77 3.97 -11.85
C LEU A 228 -5.35 2.69 -12.40
N ALA A 229 -4.99 1.56 -11.80
CA ALA A 229 -5.56 0.28 -12.16
C ALA A 229 -5.96 -0.54 -10.95
N THR A 230 -6.88 -1.47 -11.19
CA THR A 230 -7.26 -2.58 -10.32
C THR A 230 -7.12 -3.88 -11.12
N GLN A 231 -7.49 -5.01 -10.50
CA GLN A 231 -7.55 -6.28 -11.21
C GLN A 231 -8.52 -6.28 -12.41
N THR A 232 -9.50 -5.37 -12.48
CA THR A 232 -10.52 -5.39 -13.54
C THR A 232 -10.57 -4.13 -14.39
N LYS A 233 -10.12 -2.98 -13.86
CA LYS A 233 -10.29 -1.69 -14.50
C LYS A 233 -9.00 -0.90 -14.53
N VAL A 234 -8.79 -0.16 -15.61
CA VAL A 234 -7.70 0.80 -15.80
C VAL A 234 -8.32 2.15 -16.13
N VAL A 235 -7.77 3.24 -15.58
CA VAL A 235 -8.18 4.61 -15.88
C VAL A 235 -6.96 5.51 -15.93
N MET A 236 -6.95 6.48 -16.85
CA MET A 236 -5.92 7.52 -16.90
C MET A 236 -6.56 8.91 -16.85
N ARG A 237 -6.04 9.78 -15.98
CA ARG A 237 -6.48 11.18 -15.83
C ARG A 237 -5.30 12.12 -15.62
N ASN A 238 -5.56 13.42 -15.54
CA ASN A 238 -4.53 14.44 -15.35
C ASN A 238 -3.97 14.45 -13.93
N THR A 239 -4.80 14.11 -12.94
CA THR A 239 -4.43 14.12 -11.52
C THR A 239 -4.81 12.82 -10.84
N PHE A 240 -4.14 12.51 -9.73
CA PHE A 240 -4.47 11.33 -8.92
C PHE A 240 -5.91 11.38 -8.38
N PRO A 241 -6.43 12.50 -7.81
CA PRO A 241 -7.82 12.57 -7.37
C PRO A 241 -8.83 12.27 -8.48
N ASP A 242 -8.62 12.82 -9.68
CA ASP A 242 -9.50 12.57 -10.82
C ASP A 242 -9.47 11.11 -11.26
N ALA A 243 -8.26 10.51 -11.30
CA ALA A 243 -8.09 9.10 -11.63
C ALA A 243 -8.78 8.22 -10.60
N LEU A 244 -8.64 8.54 -9.30
CA LEU A 244 -9.25 7.77 -8.21
C LEU A 244 -10.77 7.86 -8.25
N ALA A 245 -11.32 9.06 -8.46
CA ALA A 245 -12.74 9.25 -8.66
C ALA A 245 -13.25 8.43 -9.85
N ALA A 246 -12.56 8.48 -11.00
CA ALA A 246 -12.93 7.70 -12.18
C ALA A 246 -12.83 6.19 -11.95
N LEU A 247 -11.86 5.73 -11.15
CA LEU A 247 -11.69 4.33 -10.81
C LEU A 247 -12.89 3.82 -9.99
N ILE A 248 -13.27 4.56 -8.95
CA ILE A 248 -14.34 4.20 -8.00
C ILE A 248 -15.74 4.41 -8.58
N GLN A 249 -15.98 5.46 -9.38
CA GLN A 249 -17.31 5.78 -9.94
C GLN A 249 -17.85 4.76 -10.96
N GLY A 250 -17.05 3.75 -11.33
CA GLY A 250 -17.51 2.60 -12.10
C GLY A 250 -17.22 1.26 -11.42
N ALA A 251 -16.98 1.25 -10.12
CA ALA A 251 -17.05 0.00 -9.35
C ALA A 251 -18.53 -0.38 -9.24
N PRO A 252 -18.94 -1.60 -9.63
CA PRO A 252 -20.16 -2.15 -9.07
C PRO A 252 -20.07 -2.03 -7.54
N PRO A 253 -21.18 -1.83 -6.80
CA PRO A 253 -21.14 -2.10 -5.38
C PRO A 253 -20.47 -3.46 -5.22
N VAL A 254 -19.43 -3.53 -4.39
CA VAL A 254 -18.77 -4.80 -4.06
C VAL A 254 -19.91 -5.71 -3.61
N VAL A 255 -20.27 -6.67 -4.47
CA VAL A 255 -21.07 -7.81 -4.05
C VAL A 255 -20.11 -8.57 -3.16
N THR A 256 -20.17 -8.28 -1.88
CA THR A 256 -19.68 -9.19 -0.87
C THR A 256 -20.47 -10.47 -1.06
N THR A 257 -19.91 -11.44 -1.79
CA THR A 257 -20.32 -12.83 -1.63
C THR A 257 -20.18 -13.14 -0.13
N PRO A 258 -21.28 -13.46 0.57
CA PRO A 258 -21.22 -13.76 1.98
C PRO A 258 -20.34 -15.00 2.20
N PRO A 259 -19.60 -15.09 3.32
CA PRO A 259 -19.01 -16.35 3.76
C PRO A 259 -20.09 -17.43 3.91
N PRO A 260 -19.74 -18.73 3.85
CA PRO A 260 -20.71 -19.80 4.01
C PRO A 260 -21.50 -19.61 5.30
N THR A 261 -22.82 -19.59 5.14
CA THR A 261 -23.81 -19.49 6.20
C THR A 261 -23.62 -20.62 7.21
N THR A 262 -23.00 -20.29 8.34
CA THR A 262 -23.35 -20.94 9.60
C THR A 262 -24.58 -20.21 10.11
N THR A 263 -25.69 -20.92 10.21
CA THR A 263 -26.92 -20.42 10.83
C THR A 263 -26.71 -20.43 12.35
N PRO A 264 -26.89 -19.29 13.02
CA PRO A 264 -27.69 -19.28 14.26
C PRO A 264 -28.91 -18.36 14.10
N PRO A 265 -29.95 -18.56 14.94
CA PRO A 265 -31.33 -18.34 14.55
C PRO A 265 -31.70 -16.87 14.41
N THR A 266 -32.54 -16.63 13.40
CA THR A 266 -33.25 -15.40 13.12
C THR A 266 -34.38 -15.21 14.14
N ASN A 267 -34.44 -14.03 14.75
CA ASN A 267 -35.70 -13.35 15.05
C ASN A 267 -35.50 -11.87 14.72
N VAL A 268 -35.50 -11.54 13.42
CA VAL A 268 -35.62 -10.16 12.96
C VAL A 268 -37.10 -9.82 13.07
N THR A 269 -37.47 -9.08 14.13
CA THR A 269 -38.83 -8.60 14.30
C THR A 269 -39.16 -7.54 13.23
N PRO A 270 -40.45 -7.36 12.85
CA PRO A 270 -40.89 -6.29 11.96
C PRO A 270 -40.43 -4.89 12.39
N GLU A 271 -40.21 -4.70 13.69
CA GLU A 271 -39.69 -3.48 14.30
C GLU A 271 -38.24 -3.16 13.87
N ILE A 272 -37.37 -4.18 13.82
CA ILE A 272 -35.98 -4.03 13.36
C ILE A 272 -35.96 -3.64 11.86
N GLN A 273 -36.83 -4.25 11.04
CA GLN A 273 -36.93 -3.89 9.61
C GLN A 273 -37.44 -2.46 9.40
N ALA A 274 -38.45 -2.03 10.17
CA ALA A 274 -38.96 -0.68 10.11
C ALA A 274 -37.87 0.36 10.48
N LEU A 275 -37.04 0.03 11.46
CA LEU A 275 -35.99 0.92 11.96
C LEU A 275 -34.82 1.05 10.98
N VAL A 276 -34.39 -0.04 10.35
CA VAL A 276 -33.39 -0.01 9.27
C VAL A 276 -33.87 0.85 8.09
N LYS A 277 -35.15 0.75 7.73
CA LYS A 277 -35.76 1.58 6.69
C LYS A 277 -35.77 3.07 7.09
N SER A 278 -36.19 3.38 8.33
CA SER A 278 -36.21 4.74 8.86
C SER A 278 -34.83 5.41 8.84
N ILE A 279 -33.79 4.67 9.25
CA ILE A 279 -32.39 5.15 9.24
C ILE A 279 -31.95 5.50 7.80
N SER A 280 -32.26 4.64 6.83
CA SER A 280 -31.94 4.90 5.42
C SER A 280 -32.67 6.13 4.88
N ASP A 281 -33.93 6.33 5.27
CA ASP A 281 -34.74 7.47 4.83
C ASP A 281 -34.20 8.79 5.41
N HIS A 282 -33.83 8.81 6.69
CA HIS A 282 -33.22 9.98 7.34
C HIS A 282 -31.87 10.35 6.71
N TYR A 283 -31.02 9.36 6.41
CA TYR A 283 -29.75 9.60 5.73
C TYR A 283 -29.95 10.22 4.33
N SER A 284 -30.93 9.71 3.56
CA SER A 284 -31.23 10.24 2.23
C SER A 284 -31.74 11.69 2.29
N LYS A 285 -32.58 12.02 3.27
CA LYS A 285 -33.09 13.39 3.46
C LYS A 285 -32.01 14.35 3.92
N ALA A 286 -31.12 13.91 4.82
CA ALA A 286 -29.95 14.69 5.23
C ALA A 286 -29.06 15.01 4.02
N GLN A 287 -28.76 14.04 3.16
CA GLN A 287 -27.97 14.31 1.94
C GLN A 287 -28.66 15.29 0.99
N ALA A 288 -29.98 15.23 0.85
CA ALA A 288 -30.73 16.18 0.02
C ALA A 288 -30.69 17.60 0.61
N ALA A 289 -30.83 17.73 1.94
CA ALA A 289 -30.73 19.02 2.63
C ALA A 289 -29.33 19.63 2.50
N LEU A 290 -28.27 18.81 2.60
CA LEU A 290 -26.88 19.23 2.41
C LEU A 290 -26.64 19.77 0.99
N ARG A 291 -27.19 19.13 -0.04
CA ARG A 291 -27.10 19.62 -1.44
C ARG A 291 -27.82 20.94 -1.66
N ASN A 292 -28.83 21.23 -0.85
CA ASN A 292 -29.62 22.45 -0.92
C ASN A 292 -29.13 23.54 0.04
N ASN A 293 -27.95 23.37 0.68
CA ASN A 293 -27.40 24.24 1.74
C ASN A 293 -28.36 24.48 2.93
N ASP A 294 -29.29 23.57 3.17
CA ASP A 294 -30.21 23.63 4.30
C ASP A 294 -29.62 22.88 5.51
N PHE A 295 -28.75 23.58 6.23
CA PHE A 295 -28.04 23.04 7.39
C PHE A 295 -28.96 22.76 8.59
N ALA A 296 -30.11 23.44 8.69
CA ALA A 296 -31.07 23.21 9.76
C ALA A 296 -31.77 21.87 9.58
N THR A 297 -32.26 21.60 8.37
CA THR A 297 -32.88 20.30 8.03
C THR A 297 -31.84 19.17 8.05
N TYR A 298 -30.61 19.44 7.62
CA TYR A 298 -29.51 18.46 7.71
C TYR A 298 -29.24 18.01 9.15
N GLY A 299 -29.12 18.96 10.10
CA GLY A 299 -28.91 18.64 11.52
C GLY A 299 -30.08 17.85 12.11
N ALA A 300 -31.31 18.24 11.82
CA ALA A 300 -32.52 17.56 12.31
C ALA A 300 -32.63 16.11 11.82
N GLU A 301 -32.30 15.85 10.55
CA GLU A 301 -32.35 14.50 9.96
C GLU A 301 -31.22 13.59 10.50
N LEU A 302 -30.03 14.14 10.78
CA LEU A 302 -28.95 13.40 11.45
C LEU A 302 -29.30 13.04 12.91
N ASP A 303 -29.91 13.97 13.64
CA ASP A 303 -30.36 13.71 15.01
C ASP A 303 -31.43 12.61 15.02
N ALA A 304 -32.37 12.63 14.08
CA ALA A 304 -33.38 11.57 13.94
C ALA A 304 -32.76 10.22 13.58
N MET A 305 -31.80 10.20 12.65
CA MET A 305 -31.03 9.00 12.30
C MET A 305 -30.29 8.41 13.51
N SER A 306 -29.66 9.26 14.32
CA SER A 306 -28.92 8.81 15.51
C SER A 306 -29.82 8.17 16.57
N LYS A 307 -31.05 8.69 16.75
CA LYS A 307 -32.06 8.12 17.66
C LYS A 307 -32.52 6.75 17.20
N ASP A 308 -32.71 6.55 15.90
CA ASP A 308 -33.12 5.26 15.36
C ASP A 308 -31.98 4.23 15.37
N LEU A 309 -30.74 4.67 15.16
CA LEU A 309 -29.55 3.83 15.38
C LEU A 309 -29.43 3.41 16.85
N ALA A 310 -29.72 4.30 17.81
CA ALA A 310 -29.71 3.96 19.23
C ALA A 310 -30.78 2.90 19.59
N LYS A 311 -32.01 3.05 19.08
CA LYS A 311 -33.05 2.02 19.26
C LYS A 311 -32.68 0.69 18.62
N LEU A 312 -32.02 0.72 17.45
CA LEU A 312 -31.61 -0.49 16.73
C LEU A 312 -30.53 -1.22 17.53
N ARG A 313 -29.61 -0.46 18.12
CA ARG A 313 -28.58 -0.95 19.03
C ARG A 313 -29.19 -1.65 20.25
N ASP A 314 -30.17 -1.03 20.88
CA ASP A 314 -30.83 -1.57 22.08
C ASP A 314 -31.63 -2.85 21.76
N LEU A 315 -32.21 -2.95 20.55
CA LEU A 315 -32.93 -4.13 20.09
C LEU A 315 -32.02 -5.29 19.63
N THR A 316 -30.82 -5.00 19.15
CA THR A 316 -29.90 -6.01 18.59
C THR A 316 -28.78 -6.41 19.55
N GLY A 317 -28.61 -5.71 20.67
CA GLY A 317 -27.57 -5.99 21.67
C GLY A 317 -26.14 -5.74 21.19
N VAL A 318 -25.96 -5.17 19.99
CA VAL A 318 -24.65 -4.90 19.39
C VAL A 318 -24.14 -3.55 19.87
N THR A 319 -23.13 -3.52 20.74
CA THR A 319 -22.43 -2.28 21.09
C THR A 319 -21.41 -1.95 20.00
N LEU A 320 -21.63 -0.85 19.26
CA LEU A 320 -20.64 -0.32 18.32
C LEU A 320 -19.60 0.54 19.08
N PRO A 321 -18.31 0.50 18.70
CA PRO A 321 -17.22 1.27 19.31
C PRO A 321 -17.35 2.79 19.11
#